data_AF-A0A7W1IR15-F1
#
_entry.id   AF-A0A7W1IR15-F1
#
_cell.length_a   1.000
_cell.length_b   1.000
_cell.length_c   1.000
_cell.angle_alpha   90.00
_cell.angle_beta   90.00
_cell.angle_gamma   90.00
#
_symmetry.space_group_name_H-M   'P 1'
#
loop_
_entity.id
_entity.type
_entity.pdbx_description
1 polymer ?
#
loop_
_entity_poly.entity_id
_entity_poly.type
_entity_poly.pdbx_seq_one_letter_code
_entity_poly.pdbx_strand_id
1 'polypeptide(L)'
;MPGRTVARSTRVPFALALVFALAFAIGCERASHSQASADERRLIGLLTTDPFILVDDQMRNERGELIVITRQGDTRVRYLLAGQPLAIHRIIDDIALSVGDDGTRGTGPEKRGIDR
;
A
#
# COMPACT_ATOMS: atom_id res chain seq x y z
N MET A 1 -47.67 4.78 54.13
CA MET A 1 -47.53 4.40 52.71
C MET A 1 -46.43 5.24 52.07
N PRO A 2 -45.25 4.68 51.73
CA PRO A 2 -44.29 5.35 50.88
C PRO A 2 -44.15 4.61 49.54
N GLY A 3 -44.53 5.27 48.43
CA GLY A 3 -44.18 4.85 47.08
C GLY A 3 -43.00 5.69 46.58
N ARG A 4 -41.80 5.10 46.52
CA ARG A 4 -40.63 5.71 45.87
C ARG A 4 -40.32 4.95 44.58
N THR A 5 -40.69 5.54 43.46
CA THR A 5 -40.30 5.11 42.11
C THR A 5 -38.84 5.48 41.86
N VAL A 6 -37.99 4.47 41.65
CA VAL A 6 -36.59 4.63 41.25
C VAL A 6 -36.53 4.73 39.73
N ALA A 7 -36.25 5.91 39.20
CA ALA A 7 -36.01 6.12 37.77
C ALA A 7 -34.61 5.59 37.41
N ARG A 8 -34.56 4.58 36.52
CA ARG A 8 -33.33 4.03 35.94
C ARG A 8 -32.64 5.10 35.08
N SER A 9 -31.42 5.48 35.45
CA SER A 9 -30.54 6.36 34.69
C SER A 9 -29.90 5.61 33.51
N THR A 10 -30.52 5.70 32.34
CA THR A 10 -29.98 5.26 31.04
C THR A 10 -29.01 6.30 30.48
N ARG A 11 -27.85 6.49 31.11
CA ARG A 11 -26.80 7.42 30.64
C ARG A 11 -25.52 6.73 30.13
N VAL A 12 -25.60 5.44 29.81
CA VAL A 12 -24.43 4.64 29.40
C VAL A 12 -24.18 4.58 27.88
N PRO A 13 -25.14 4.72 26.94
CA PRO A 13 -24.86 4.41 25.53
C PRO A 13 -24.01 5.48 24.82
N PHE A 14 -24.00 6.72 25.32
CA PHE A 14 -23.35 7.84 24.63
C PHE A 14 -21.83 7.87 24.83
N ALA A 15 -21.35 7.47 26.02
CA ALA A 15 -19.93 7.43 26.32
C ALA A 15 -19.20 6.34 25.50
N LEU A 16 -19.86 5.21 25.26
CA LEU A 16 -19.29 4.10 24.49
C LEU A 16 -19.13 4.45 23.00
N ALA A 17 -20.11 5.17 22.43
CA ALA A 17 -20.06 5.64 21.05
C ALA A 17 -18.92 6.64 20.81
N LEU A 18 -18.64 7.51 21.80
CA LEU A 18 -17.57 8.49 21.73
C LEU A 18 -16.18 7.82 21.71
N VAL A 19 -15.97 6.77 22.51
CA VAL A 19 -14.71 6.01 22.54
C VAL A 19 -14.48 5.27 21.22
N PHE A 20 -15.54 4.69 20.64
CA PHE A 20 -15.45 4.04 19.33
C PHE A 20 -15.09 5.03 18.22
N ALA A 21 -15.69 6.22 18.20
CA ALA A 21 -15.36 7.25 17.22
C ALA A 21 -13.91 7.74 17.35
N LEU A 22 -13.39 7.85 18.58
CA LEU A 22 -12.00 8.27 18.82
C LEU A 22 -10.99 7.20 18.39
N ALA A 23 -11.31 5.91 18.55
CA ALA A 23 -10.46 4.81 18.10
C ALA A 23 -10.33 4.74 16.57
N PHE A 24 -11.39 5.08 15.81
CA PHE A 24 -11.34 5.12 14.34
C PHE A 24 -10.53 6.29 13.78
N ALA A 25 -10.37 7.39 14.54
CA ALA A 25 -9.61 8.56 14.08
C ALA A 25 -8.08 8.37 14.15
N ILE A 26 -7.58 7.39 14.91
CA ILE A 26 -6.14 7.11 15.05
C ILE A 26 -5.61 6.23 13.90
N GLY A 27 -6.50 5.63 13.10
CA GLY A 27 -6.16 4.80 11.93
C GLY A 27 -5.78 5.57 10.67
N CYS A 28 -5.47 6.87 10.75
CA CYS A 28 -4.80 7.58 9.66
C CYS A 28 -3.31 7.27 9.71
N GLU A 29 -2.98 6.07 9.24
CA GLU A 29 -1.63 5.62 8.97
C GLU A 29 -1.03 6.54 7.91
N ARG A 30 -0.32 7.56 8.39
CA ARG A 30 0.37 8.55 7.60
C ARG A 30 1.40 7.79 6.79
N ALA A 31 1.21 7.68 5.47
CA ALA A 31 2.19 7.15 4.54
C ALA A 31 3.55 7.78 4.91
N SER A 32 4.39 6.97 5.53
CA SER A 32 5.68 7.39 6.03
C SER A 32 6.53 7.70 4.80
N HIS A 33 6.58 8.96 4.39
CA HIS A 33 7.65 9.45 3.53
C HIS A 33 8.96 9.11 4.23
N SER A 34 9.59 8.01 3.82
CA SER A 34 10.75 7.51 4.52
C SER A 34 11.93 8.41 4.17
N GLN A 35 12.51 9.05 5.18
CA GLN A 35 13.68 9.88 4.96
C GLN A 35 14.87 8.98 4.58
N ALA A 36 15.44 9.22 3.41
CA ALA A 36 16.62 8.49 2.93
C ALA A 36 17.87 8.86 3.74
N SER A 37 18.70 7.86 4.06
CA SER A 37 19.99 8.02 4.72
C SER A 37 20.98 8.81 3.85
N ALA A 38 22.16 9.14 4.37
CA ALA A 38 23.18 9.87 3.59
C ALA A 38 23.68 9.04 2.39
N ASP A 39 23.94 7.75 2.60
CA ASP A 39 24.39 6.85 1.55
C ASP A 39 23.29 6.55 0.53
N GLU A 40 22.05 6.36 0.99
CA GLU A 40 20.88 6.19 0.11
C GLU A 40 20.66 7.43 -0.77
N ARG A 41 20.76 8.64 -0.20
CA ARG A 41 20.65 9.89 -0.96
C ARG A 41 21.73 10.02 -2.02
N ARG A 42 22.95 9.55 -1.75
CA ARG A 42 24.03 9.54 -2.73
C ARG A 42 23.70 8.65 -3.92
N LEU A 43 23.17 7.45 -3.65
CA LEU A 43 22.72 6.51 -4.68
C LEU A 43 21.53 7.04 -5.47
N ILE A 44 20.55 7.67 -4.80
CA ILE A 44 19.44 8.35 -5.48
C ILE A 44 19.95 9.46 -6.40
N GLY A 45 20.94 10.24 -5.96
CA GLY A 45 21.56 11.28 -6.79
C GLY A 45 22.19 10.73 -8.08
N LEU A 46 22.71 9.50 -8.06
CA LEU A 46 23.20 8.84 -9.27
C LEU A 46 22.06 8.49 -10.24
N LEU A 47 20.89 8.10 -9.75
CA LEU A 47 19.70 7.86 -10.58
C LEU A 47 19.21 9.14 -11.25
N THR A 48 19.18 10.25 -10.52
CA THR A 48 18.70 11.55 -11.02
C THR A 48 19.79 12.37 -11.72
N THR A 49 20.97 11.79 -11.97
CA THR A 49 22.01 12.45 -12.78
C THR A 49 21.53 12.58 -14.23
N ASP A 50 20.70 11.64 -14.69
CA ASP A 50 19.99 11.74 -15.96
C ASP A 50 18.76 12.66 -15.79
N PRO A 51 18.65 13.77 -16.56
CA PRO A 51 17.54 14.72 -16.44
C PRO A 51 16.17 14.12 -16.81
N PHE A 52 16.13 12.96 -17.46
CA PHE A 52 14.88 12.29 -17.83
C PHE A 52 14.34 11.36 -16.73
N ILE A 53 15.09 11.19 -15.63
CA ILE A 53 14.70 10.35 -14.49
C ILE A 53 14.28 11.23 -13.32
N LEU A 54 12.98 11.21 -13.00
CA LEU A 54 12.43 11.93 -11.86
C LEU A 54 12.05 10.96 -10.75
N VAL A 55 12.41 11.25 -9.49
CA VAL A 55 11.90 10.48 -8.35
C VAL A 55 10.46 10.92 -8.09
N ASP A 56 9.53 9.98 -8.24
CA ASP A 56 8.09 10.18 -8.04
C ASP A 56 7.70 9.91 -6.58
N ASP A 57 8.25 8.84 -5.98
CA ASP A 57 7.93 8.44 -4.62
C ASP A 57 9.06 7.63 -3.96
N GLN A 58 9.04 7.56 -2.62
CA GLN A 58 9.99 6.81 -1.80
C GLN A 58 9.27 6.16 -0.62
N MET A 59 9.50 4.85 -0.43
CA MET A 59 8.90 4.08 0.66
C MET A 59 9.88 3.05 1.21
N ARG A 60 9.66 2.59 2.44
CA ARG A 60 10.41 1.46 3.02
C ARG A 60 9.62 0.17 2.84
N ASN A 61 10.30 -0.93 2.53
CA ASN A 61 9.68 -2.25 2.60
C ASN A 61 9.65 -2.77 4.06
N GLU A 62 9.08 -3.97 4.26
CA GLU A 62 8.99 -4.63 5.58
C GLU A 62 10.36 -4.92 6.22
N ARG A 63 11.42 -4.99 5.41
CA ARG A 63 12.80 -5.19 5.85
C ARG A 63 13.52 -3.88 6.17
N GLY A 64 12.85 -2.74 6.02
CA GLY A 64 13.43 -1.40 6.20
C GLY A 64 14.32 -0.94 5.03
N GLU A 65 14.35 -1.67 3.92
CA GLU A 65 15.09 -1.30 2.71
C GLU A 65 14.30 -0.22 1.94
N LEU A 66 15.02 0.70 1.28
CA LEU A 66 14.41 1.82 0.59
C LEU A 66 13.99 1.42 -0.83
N ILE A 67 12.72 1.60 -1.16
CA ILE A 67 12.19 1.51 -2.51
C ILE A 67 12.02 2.93 -3.06
N VAL A 68 12.64 3.19 -4.21
CA VAL A 68 12.57 4.44 -4.94
C VAL A 68 11.77 4.22 -6.21
N ILE A 69 10.66 4.94 -6.36
CA ILE A 69 9.85 4.92 -7.56
C ILE A 69 10.25 6.13 -8.41
N THR A 70 10.67 5.86 -9.64
CA THR A 70 11.06 6.88 -10.61
C THR A 70 10.09 6.91 -11.78
N ARG A 71 10.01 8.06 -12.44
CA ARG A 71 9.28 8.29 -13.68
C ARG A 71 10.28 8.61 -14.79
N GLN A 72 10.18 7.87 -15.88
CA GLN A 72 10.99 8.01 -17.10
C GLN A 72 10.01 8.13 -18.28
N GLY A 73 9.68 9.36 -18.68
CA GLY A 73 8.53 9.61 -19.55
C GLY A 73 7.23 9.10 -18.92
N ASP A 74 6.52 8.20 -19.60
CA ASP A 74 5.29 7.57 -19.10
C ASP A 74 5.54 6.28 -18.30
N THR A 75 6.80 5.82 -18.23
CA THR A 75 7.14 4.58 -17.54
C THR A 75 7.48 4.85 -16.08
N ARG A 76 6.87 4.08 -15.17
CA ARG A 76 7.28 4.03 -13.76
C ARG A 76 8.23 2.86 -13.54
N VAL A 77 9.38 3.12 -12.93
CA VAL A 77 10.40 2.11 -12.62
C VAL A 77 10.69 2.15 -11.12
N ARG A 78 10.68 0.98 -10.49
CA ARG A 78 10.96 0.82 -9.06
C ARG A 78 12.37 0.29 -8.87
N TYR A 79 13.09 0.90 -7.93
CA TYR A 79 14.43 0.51 -7.53
C TYR A 79 14.43 0.18 -6.04
N LEU A 80 15.09 -0.91 -5.66
CA LEU A 80 15.37 -1.30 -4.28
C LEU A 80 16.82 -0.94 -3.94
N LEU A 81 17.02 -0.21 -2.85
CA LEU A 81 18.33 0.07 -2.27
C LEU A 81 18.54 -0.88 -1.09
N ALA A 82 19.40 -1.88 -1.30
CA ALA A 82 19.63 -2.96 -0.35
C ALA A 82 21.07 -3.50 -0.44
N GLY A 83 21.44 -4.39 0.49
CA GLY A 83 22.72 -5.09 0.49
C GLY A 83 23.83 -4.41 1.30
N GLN A 84 24.95 -5.13 1.43
CA GLN A 84 26.19 -4.69 2.08
C GLN A 84 27.37 -5.18 1.22
N PRO A 85 27.94 -4.33 0.33
CA PRO A 85 27.71 -2.89 0.24
C PRO A 85 26.32 -2.52 -0.30
N LEU A 86 25.84 -1.33 0.08
CA LEU A 86 24.56 -0.80 -0.38
C LEU A 86 24.60 -0.62 -1.91
N ALA A 87 23.62 -1.19 -2.61
CA ALA A 87 23.53 -1.17 -4.06
C ALA A 87 22.09 -0.87 -4.53
N ILE A 88 21.96 -0.41 -5.77
CA ILE A 88 20.67 -0.16 -6.43
C ILE A 88 20.31 -1.36 -7.28
N HIS A 89 19.13 -1.94 -7.01
CA HIS A 89 18.57 -3.05 -7.79
C HIS A 89 17.26 -2.61 -8.44
N ARG A 90 17.09 -2.85 -9.73
CA ARG A 90 15.79 -2.62 -10.39
C ARG A 90 14.84 -3.75 -10.01
N ILE A 91 13.64 -3.40 -9.55
CA ILE A 91 12.55 -4.36 -9.33
C ILE A 91 11.86 -4.57 -10.68
N ILE A 92 11.77 -5.83 -11.12
CA ILE A 92 11.01 -6.22 -12.31
C ILE A 92 9.71 -6.82 -11.80
N ASP A 93 8.63 -6.03 -11.87
CA ASP A 93 7.31 -6.43 -11.37
C ASP A 93 6.59 -7.38 -12.33
N ASP A 94 6.98 -7.38 -13.62
CA ASP A 94 6.35 -8.22 -14.65
C ASP A 94 7.01 -9.61 -14.68
N ILE A 95 6.45 -10.55 -13.92
CA ILE A 95 6.68 -11.98 -14.15
C ILE A 95 5.52 -12.47 -15.01
N ALA A 96 5.79 -12.77 -16.27
CA ALA A 96 4.86 -13.50 -17.11
C ALA A 96 4.67 -14.90 -16.50
N LEU A 97 3.58 -15.09 -15.76
CA LEU A 97 3.18 -16.41 -15.31
C LEU A 97 2.82 -17.20 -16.57
N SER A 98 3.62 -18.22 -16.88
CA SER A 98 3.28 -19.19 -17.90
C SER A 98 2.06 -19.96 -17.41
N VAL A 99 0.88 -19.46 -17.75
CA VAL A 99 -0.34 -20.28 -17.76
C VAL A 99 -0.14 -21.29 -18.87
N GLY A 100 0.47 -22.43 -18.53
CA GLY A 100 0.40 -23.60 -19.39
C GLY A 100 -1.08 -23.85 -19.66
N ASP A 101 -1.46 -23.89 -20.93
CA ASP A 101 -2.77 -24.37 -21.35
C ASP A 101 -2.85 -25.82 -20.89
N ASP A 102 -3.37 -26.04 -19.68
CA ASP A 102 -3.53 -27.37 -19.06
C ASP A 102 -4.68 -28.15 -19.72
N GLY A 103 -5.19 -27.66 -20.86
CA GLY A 103 -6.33 -28.21 -21.57
C GLY A 103 -7.65 -28.00 -20.85
N THR A 104 -7.63 -27.40 -19.64
CA THR A 104 -8.82 -27.11 -18.85
C THR A 104 -9.30 -25.72 -19.21
N ARG A 105 -9.74 -25.55 -20.46
CA ARG A 105 -10.63 -24.44 -20.81
C ARG A 105 -11.74 -24.42 -19.78
N GLY A 106 -11.75 -23.39 -18.94
CA GLY A 106 -12.84 -23.16 -18.01
C GLY A 106 -14.14 -23.31 -18.77
N THR A 107 -15.01 -24.21 -18.31
CA THR A 107 -16.38 -24.35 -18.77
C THR A 107 -17.16 -23.12 -18.31
N GLY A 108 -16.81 -21.95 -18.86
CA GLY A 108 -17.66 -20.78 -18.76
C GLY A 108 -19.05 -21.19 -19.25
N PRO A 109 -20.12 -20.80 -18.54
CA PRO A 109 -21.47 -21.27 -18.87
C PRO A 109 -21.76 -21.00 -20.34
N GLU A 110 -22.08 -22.06 -21.09
CA GLU A 110 -22.47 -21.95 -22.49
C GLU A 110 -23.54 -20.88 -22.63
N LYS A 111 -23.37 -19.99 -23.62
CA LYS A 111 -24.34 -18.95 -23.98
C LYS A 111 -25.71 -19.59 -24.23
N ARG A 112 -26.55 -19.68 -23.20
CA ARG A 112 -27.98 -19.96 -23.36
C ARG A 112 -28.65 -18.67 -23.82
N GLY A 113 -28.97 -18.65 -25.10
CA GLY A 113 -30.05 -17.83 -25.64
C GLY A 113 -29.68 -16.42 -26.03
N ILE A 114 -29.11 -16.26 -27.23
CA ILE A 114 -29.42 -15.08 -28.04
C ILE A 114 -29.50 -15.53 -29.51
N ASP A 115 -30.58 -16.24 -29.83
CA ASP A 115 -31.17 -16.18 -31.16
C ASP A 115 -32.47 -15.37 -31.01
N ARG A 116 -32.51 -14.23 -31.70
CA ARG A 116 -33.72 -13.54 -32.11
C ARG A 116 -33.53 -13.09 -33.55
#